data_AF-A0A1M4T940-F1
#
_entry.id   AF-A0A1M4T940-F1
#
_cell.length_a   1.000
_cell.length_b   1.000
_cell.length_c   1.000
_cell.angle_alpha   90.00
_cell.angle_beta   90.00
_cell.angle_gamma   90.00
#
_symmetry.space_group_name_H-M   'P 1'
#
loop_
_entity.id
_entity.type
_entity.pdbx_description
1 polymer ?
#
loop_
_entity_poly.entity_id
_entity_poly.type
_entity_poly.pdbx_seq_one_letter_code
_entity_poly.pdbx_strand_id
1 'polypeptide(L)'
;MPALKWNDTLARVAAQKALDMATRNYFAHTNPDGFGMNYFINQAGYKLQPSWIQDKTANYFESCAAGATTGKEAIAMLLVDDGVPSFGHRTHLLGLNDWSRSLVDIGIGYAWAGGASNYISYTCVLIAKH
;
A
#
# COMPACT_ATOMS: atom_id res chain seq x y z
N MET A 1 7.43 13.44 -14.33
CA MET A 1 6.12 12.79 -14.10
C MET A 1 5.18 13.80 -13.47
N PRO A 2 3.86 13.74 -13.72
CA PRO A 2 2.91 14.58 -13.01
C PRO A 2 2.93 14.27 -11.50
N ALA A 3 2.59 15.26 -10.68
CA ALA A 3 2.41 15.04 -9.24
C ALA A 3 1.22 14.11 -9.00
N LEU A 4 1.33 13.23 -7.99
CA LEU A 4 0.22 12.38 -7.57
C LEU A 4 -0.88 13.22 -6.92
N LYS A 5 -2.13 12.84 -7.15
CA LYS A 5 -3.31 13.49 -6.59
C LYS A 5 -3.73 12.76 -5.32
N TRP A 6 -3.79 13.49 -4.21
CA TRP A 6 -4.31 12.92 -2.96
C TRP A 6 -5.76 12.47 -3.11
N ASN A 7 -6.08 11.28 -2.59
CA ASN A 7 -7.41 10.71 -2.60
C ASN A 7 -7.80 10.21 -1.20
N ASP A 8 -8.81 10.84 -0.60
CA ASP A 8 -9.24 10.55 0.78
C ASP A 8 -9.73 9.11 0.96
N THR A 9 -10.35 8.52 -0.07
CA THR A 9 -10.79 7.12 -0.02
C THR A 9 -9.59 6.18 0.07
N LEU A 10 -8.58 6.38 -0.79
CA LEU A 10 -7.35 5.59 -0.74
C LEU A 10 -6.61 5.79 0.58
N ALA A 11 -6.52 7.03 1.07
CA ALA A 11 -5.84 7.33 2.32
C ALA A 11 -6.49 6.64 3.52
N ARG A 12 -7.83 6.67 3.59
CA ARG A 12 -8.59 5.95 4.63
C ARG A 12 -8.34 4.45 4.56
N VAL A 13 -8.36 3.86 3.37
CA VAL A 13 -8.14 2.41 3.19
C VAL A 13 -6.69 2.02 3.52
N ALA A 14 -5.71 2.84 3.13
CA ALA A 14 -4.32 2.63 3.48
C ALA A 14 -4.10 2.69 5.01
N ALA A 15 -4.73 3.65 5.70
CA ALA A 15 -4.69 3.73 7.15
C ALA A 15 -5.32 2.50 7.83
N GLN A 16 -6.46 2.02 7.31
CA GLN A 16 -7.10 0.79 7.78
C GLN A 16 -6.20 -0.43 7.59
N LYS A 17 -5.52 -0.56 6.44
CA LYS A 17 -4.58 -1.65 6.17
C LYS A 17 -3.38 -1.62 7.12
N ALA A 18 -2.77 -0.46 7.34
CA ALA A 18 -1.67 -0.31 8.29
C ALA A 18 -2.10 -0.69 9.72
N LEU A 19 -3.28 -0.25 10.14
CA LEU A 19 -3.85 -0.59 11.45
C LEU A 19 -4.21 -2.08 11.55
N ASP A 20 -4.74 -2.70 10.50
CA ASP A 20 -5.04 -4.13 10.46
C ASP A 20 -3.75 -4.96 10.62
N MET A 21 -2.68 -4.61 9.92
CA MET A 21 -1.36 -5.24 10.08
C MET A 21 -0.81 -5.09 11.51
N ALA A 22 -0.94 -3.89 12.10
CA ALA A 22 -0.52 -3.62 13.47
C ALA A 22 -1.34 -4.40 14.51
N THR A 23 -2.66 -4.43 14.37
CA THR A 23 -3.58 -5.03 15.36
C THR A 23 -3.58 -6.55 15.31
N ARG A 24 -3.43 -7.14 14.12
CA ARG A 24 -3.44 -8.59 13.92
C ARG A 24 -2.03 -9.18 13.79
N ASN A 25 -1.00 -8.36 14.01
CA ASN A 25 0.41 -8.71 14.01
C ASN A 25 0.83 -9.55 12.78
N TYR A 26 0.57 -9.03 11.58
CA TYR A 26 0.98 -9.67 10.32
C TYR A 26 1.58 -8.65 9.35
N PHE A 27 2.37 -9.13 8.39
CA PHE A 27 2.92 -8.29 7.32
C PHE A 27 2.81 -9.03 5.98
N ALA A 28 1.76 -8.71 5.22
CA ALA A 28 1.47 -9.30 3.93
C ALA A 28 0.51 -8.40 3.13
N HIS A 29 0.57 -8.50 1.79
CA HIS A 29 -0.35 -7.79 0.89
C HIS A 29 -1.81 -8.25 1.10
N THR A 30 -2.03 -9.56 1.18
CA THR A 30 -3.33 -10.15 1.51
C THR A 30 -3.54 -10.14 3.02
N ASN A 31 -4.72 -9.74 3.48
CA ASN A 31 -5.06 -9.86 4.89
C ASN A 31 -5.29 -11.34 5.28
N PRO A 32 -5.34 -11.69 6.58
CA PRO A 32 -5.53 -13.07 7.01
C PRO A 32 -6.88 -13.69 6.62
N ASP A 33 -7.85 -12.87 6.19
CA ASP A 33 -9.15 -13.33 5.69
C ASP A 33 -9.12 -13.62 4.17
N GLY A 34 -7.97 -13.41 3.52
CA GLY A 34 -7.75 -13.72 2.11
C GLY A 34 -8.19 -12.63 1.14
N PHE A 35 -8.18 -11.36 1.54
CA PHE A 35 -8.50 -10.22 0.67
C PHE A 35 -7.28 -9.30 0.46
N GLY A 36 -7.06 -8.91 -0.80
CA GLY A 36 -6.02 -7.95 -1.22
C GLY A 36 -6.56 -6.53 -1.34
N MET A 37 -5.68 -5.57 -1.63
CA MET A 37 -6.05 -4.15 -1.60
C MET A 37 -7.00 -3.72 -2.71
N ASN A 38 -7.01 -4.41 -3.86
CA ASN A 38 -7.99 -4.13 -4.92
C ASN A 38 -9.43 -4.31 -4.41
N TYR A 39 -9.67 -5.36 -3.62
CA TYR A 39 -10.97 -5.61 -2.99
C TYR A 39 -11.37 -4.44 -2.07
N PHE A 40 -10.46 -4.03 -1.17
CA PHE A 40 -10.76 -3.00 -0.18
C PHE A 40 -10.97 -1.61 -0.78
N ILE A 41 -10.15 -1.17 -1.73
CA ILE A 41 -10.34 0.15 -2.34
C ILE A 41 -11.64 0.20 -3.15
N ASN A 42 -11.99 -0.89 -3.85
CA ASN A 42 -13.25 -0.97 -4.59
C ASN A 42 -14.47 -0.99 -3.66
N GLN A 43 -14.42 -1.78 -2.57
CA GLN A 43 -15.46 -1.82 -1.54
C GLN A 43 -15.64 -0.45 -0.87
N ALA A 44 -14.55 0.30 -0.69
CA ALA A 44 -14.55 1.63 -0.11
C ALA A 44 -15.08 2.73 -1.05
N GLY A 45 -15.41 2.40 -2.31
CA GLY A 45 -16.02 3.31 -3.28
C GLY A 45 -15.07 3.80 -4.37
N TYR A 46 -13.78 3.43 -4.34
CA TYR A 46 -12.83 3.71 -5.42
C TYR A 46 -13.03 2.71 -6.56
N LYS A 47 -13.90 3.03 -7.52
CA LYS A 47 -14.37 2.11 -8.55
C LYS A 47 -13.24 1.66 -9.47
N LEU A 48 -12.88 0.38 -9.39
CA LEU A 48 -11.88 -0.23 -10.26
C LEU A 48 -12.53 -0.84 -11.51
N GLN A 49 -11.73 -1.05 -12.54
CA GLN A 49 -12.16 -1.84 -13.69
C GLN A 49 -12.51 -3.27 -13.25
N PRO A 50 -13.58 -3.88 -13.81
CA PRO A 50 -14.03 -5.21 -13.39
C PRO A 50 -12.95 -6.30 -13.47
N SER A 51 -12.04 -6.21 -14.44
CA SER A 51 -10.92 -7.15 -14.60
C SER A 51 -9.94 -7.11 -13.43
N TRP A 52 -9.84 -6.00 -12.68
CA TRP A 52 -8.94 -5.85 -11.55
C TRP A 52 -9.50 -6.35 -10.21
N ILE A 53 -10.75 -6.81 -10.19
CA ILE A 53 -11.44 -7.31 -9.00
C ILE A 53 -11.94 -8.75 -9.14
N GLN A 54 -11.52 -9.46 -10.18
CA GLN A 54 -11.87 -10.86 -10.41
C GLN A 54 -11.25 -11.79 -9.36
N ASP A 55 -10.00 -11.51 -8.98
CA ASP A 55 -9.29 -12.20 -7.91
C ASP A 55 -9.37 -11.38 -6.62
N LYS A 56 -9.96 -11.97 -5.57
CA LYS A 56 -10.11 -11.33 -4.26
C LYS A 56 -8.77 -11.04 -3.58
N THR A 57 -7.69 -11.71 -3.97
CA THR A 57 -6.33 -11.51 -3.44
C THR A 57 -5.50 -10.50 -4.23
N ALA A 58 -6.05 -9.95 -5.32
CA ALA A 58 -5.32 -9.03 -6.20
C ALA A 58 -4.79 -7.80 -5.45
N ASN A 59 -3.56 -7.40 -5.82
CA ASN A 59 -2.82 -6.32 -5.19
C ASN A 59 -2.00 -5.53 -6.22
N TYR A 60 -2.65 -4.71 -7.04
CA TYR A 60 -1.99 -4.01 -8.15
C TYR A 60 -1.51 -2.60 -7.80
N PHE A 61 -1.88 -2.11 -6.62
CA PHE A 61 -1.82 -0.69 -6.27
C PHE A 61 -1.12 -0.42 -4.94
N GLU A 62 -0.55 -1.44 -4.28
CA GLU A 62 0.00 -1.31 -2.92
C GLU A 62 1.52 -1.45 -2.89
N SER A 63 2.15 -0.66 -2.01
CA SER A 63 3.44 -1.00 -1.40
C SER A 63 3.33 -0.85 0.11
N CYS A 64 3.91 -1.77 0.86
CA CYS A 64 3.86 -1.75 2.32
C CYS A 64 5.26 -1.91 2.92
N ALA A 65 5.48 -1.26 4.07
CA ALA A 65 6.72 -1.35 4.84
C ALA A 65 6.38 -1.57 6.32
N ALA A 66 7.31 -2.15 7.08
CA ALA A 66 7.17 -2.32 8.52
C ALA A 66 8.48 -1.98 9.25
N GLY A 67 8.37 -1.51 10.48
CA GLY A 67 9.52 -1.26 11.37
C GLY A 67 10.11 0.16 11.30
N ALA A 68 9.61 1.04 10.45
CA ALA A 68 10.08 2.43 10.36
C ALA A 68 9.64 3.28 11.57
N THR A 69 10.54 4.07 12.16
CA THR A 69 10.21 4.96 13.29
C THR A 69 9.39 6.18 12.88
N THR A 70 9.42 6.54 11.60
CA THR A 70 8.65 7.68 11.06
C THR A 70 8.04 7.37 9.69
N GLY A 71 7.03 8.14 9.29
CA GLY A 71 6.48 8.05 7.94
C GLY A 71 7.51 8.39 6.84
N LYS A 72 8.41 9.35 7.10
CA LYS A 72 9.49 9.68 6.13
C LYS A 72 10.45 8.52 5.92
N GLU A 73 10.82 7.86 7.00
CA GLU A 73 11.66 6.66 6.96
C GLU A 73 10.96 5.53 6.22
N ALA A 74 9.67 5.30 6.46
CA ALA A 74 8.91 4.27 5.75
C ALA A 74 8.92 4.49 4.22
N ILE A 75 8.72 5.74 3.77
CA ILE A 75 8.83 6.08 2.35
C ILE A 75 10.27 5.88 1.85
N ALA A 76 11.28 6.29 2.62
CA ALA A 76 12.68 6.07 2.24
C ALA A 76 13.02 4.58 2.08
N MET A 77 12.54 3.70 2.97
CA MET A 77 12.70 2.25 2.86
C MET A 77 12.12 1.72 1.54
N LEU A 78 10.92 2.15 1.16
CA LEU A 78 10.28 1.73 -0.11
C LEU A 78 10.99 2.28 -1.36
N LEU A 79 11.69 3.43 -1.24
CA LEU A 79 12.46 4.01 -2.34
C LEU A 79 13.84 3.37 -2.50
N VAL A 80 14.52 3.06 -1.40
CA VAL A 80 15.77 2.31 -1.40
C VAL A 80 15.51 0.89 -1.87
N ASP A 81 14.44 0.27 -1.34
CA ASP A 81 13.93 -1.05 -1.70
C ASP A 81 14.97 -2.17 -1.51
N ASP A 82 15.74 -2.06 -0.42
CA ASP A 82 16.81 -3.00 -0.11
C ASP A 82 16.25 -4.40 0.17
N GLY A 83 16.94 -5.42 -0.35
CA GLY A 83 16.50 -6.81 -0.25
C GLY A 83 15.35 -7.22 -1.18
N VAL A 84 14.85 -6.33 -2.06
CA VAL A 84 13.82 -6.65 -3.06
C VAL A 84 14.44 -6.73 -4.46
N PRO A 85 14.67 -7.94 -5.02
CA PRO A 85 15.39 -8.10 -6.29
C PRO A 85 14.81 -7.33 -7.48
N SER A 86 13.50 -7.11 -7.49
CA SER A 86 12.78 -6.45 -8.58
C SER A 86 12.69 -4.93 -8.43
N PHE A 87 13.08 -4.37 -7.28
CA PHE A 87 12.81 -2.96 -6.93
C PHE A 87 11.34 -2.57 -7.17
N GLY A 88 10.42 -3.49 -6.84
CA GLY A 88 9.00 -3.36 -7.15
C GLY A 88 8.36 -2.15 -6.47
N HIS A 89 8.70 -1.88 -5.21
CA HIS A 89 8.18 -0.74 -4.47
C HIS A 89 8.73 0.57 -5.03
N ARG A 90 10.04 0.63 -5.32
CA ARG A 90 10.66 1.80 -5.94
C ARG A 90 10.03 2.10 -7.30
N THR A 91 9.82 1.07 -8.11
CA THR A 91 9.20 1.18 -9.43
C THR A 91 7.77 1.71 -9.32
N HIS A 92 7.00 1.21 -8.35
CA HIS A 92 5.64 1.66 -8.05
C HIS A 92 5.61 3.14 -7.63
N LEU A 93 6.41 3.54 -6.64
CA LEU A 93 6.43 4.90 -6.09
C LEU A 93 6.97 5.94 -7.08
N LEU A 94 7.94 5.57 -7.91
CA LEU A 94 8.60 6.48 -8.85
C LEU A 94 8.10 6.35 -10.29
N GLY A 95 7.08 5.54 -10.57
CA GLY A 95 6.49 5.41 -11.90
C GLY A 95 7.48 4.94 -12.99
N LEU A 96 8.38 4.01 -12.65
CA LEU A 96 9.52 3.64 -13.51
C LEU A 96 9.14 2.72 -14.69
N ASN A 97 7.94 2.13 -14.66
CA ASN A 97 7.38 1.37 -15.77
C ASN A 97 6.01 1.93 -16.21
N ASP A 98 5.51 1.48 -17.35
CA ASP A 98 4.28 2.02 -17.94
C ASP A 98 3.05 1.82 -17.06
N TRP A 99 2.97 0.70 -16.34
CA TRP A 99 1.89 0.46 -15.38
C TRP A 99 1.93 1.49 -14.25
N SER A 100 3.06 1.59 -13.54
CA SER A 100 3.20 2.46 -12.38
C SER A 100 3.06 3.94 -12.75
N ARG A 101 3.56 4.33 -13.93
CA ARG A 101 3.42 5.70 -14.45
C ARG A 101 1.98 6.10 -14.74
N SER A 102 1.10 5.11 -14.97
CA SER A 102 -0.32 5.34 -15.22
C SER A 102 -1.16 5.51 -13.95
N LEU A 103 -0.59 5.26 -12.78
CA LEU A 103 -1.25 5.41 -11.48
C LEU A 103 -1.11 6.87 -11.02
N VAL A 104 -2.20 7.50 -10.62
CA VAL A 104 -2.26 8.97 -10.45
C VAL A 104 -2.85 9.41 -9.12
N ASP A 105 -3.70 8.58 -8.50
CA ASP A 105 -4.32 8.88 -7.23
C ASP A 105 -3.55 8.19 -6.10
N ILE A 106 -3.24 8.90 -5.01
CA ILE A 106 -2.46 8.38 -3.89
C ILE A 106 -3.21 8.47 -2.56
N GLY A 107 -3.03 7.45 -1.71
CA GLY A 107 -3.34 7.47 -0.29
C GLY A 107 -2.24 6.78 0.51
N ILE A 108 -1.93 7.31 1.70
CA ILE A 108 -0.86 6.77 2.56
C ILE A 108 -1.42 6.57 3.97
N GLY A 109 -1.12 5.42 4.57
CA GLY A 109 -1.43 5.08 5.95
C GLY A 109 -0.18 4.66 6.70
N TYR A 110 -0.08 5.08 7.95
CA TYR A 110 0.98 4.70 8.89
C TYR A 110 0.34 4.37 10.24
N ALA A 111 0.71 3.24 10.84
CA ALA A 111 0.23 2.81 12.14
C ALA A 111 1.42 2.44 13.03
N TRP A 112 1.44 2.97 14.25
CA TRP A 112 2.36 2.55 15.30
C TRP A 112 1.77 1.35 16.05
N ALA A 113 2.54 0.29 16.22
CA ALA A 113 2.11 -0.94 16.90
C ALA A 113 2.80 -1.14 18.26
N GLY A 114 3.93 -0.46 18.51
CA GLY A 114 4.69 -0.60 19.75
C GLY A 114 5.38 -1.95 19.93
N GLY A 115 5.89 -2.23 21.13
CA GLY A 115 6.83 -3.35 21.37
C GLY A 115 6.22 -4.75 21.46
N ALA A 116 4.89 -4.89 21.46
CA ALA A 116 4.22 -6.20 21.51
C ALA A 116 3.95 -6.82 20.12
N SER A 117 4.16 -6.04 19.05
CA SER A 117 4.01 -6.48 17.66
C SER A 117 5.37 -6.87 17.07
N ASN A 118 5.38 -7.69 16.02
CA ASN A 118 6.62 -8.12 15.34
C ASN A 118 7.43 -6.94 14.79
N TYR A 119 6.74 -5.85 14.45
CA TYR A 119 7.34 -4.59 14.02
C TYR A 119 6.73 -3.43 14.81
N ILE A 120 7.54 -2.41 15.09
CA ILE A 120 7.09 -1.22 15.84
C ILE A 120 6.08 -0.35 15.09
N SER A 121 6.01 -0.50 13.77
CA SER A 121 5.12 0.25 12.89
C SER A 121 4.85 -0.49 11.59
N TYR A 122 3.80 -0.04 10.89
CA TYR A 122 3.36 -0.56 9.61
C TYR A 122 2.92 0.61 8.73
N THR A 123 3.25 0.55 7.44
CA THR A 123 2.92 1.56 6.43
C THR A 123 2.28 0.89 5.23
N CYS A 124 1.26 1.53 4.67
CA CYS A 124 0.64 1.17 3.40
C CYS A 124 0.62 2.41 2.50
N VAL A 125 1.12 2.27 1.28
CA VAL A 125 1.04 3.27 0.22
C VAL A 125 0.18 2.69 -0.89
N LEU A 126 -0.91 3.37 -1.21
CA LEU A 126 -1.77 3.03 -2.34
C LEU A 126 -1.59 4.07 -3.43
N ILE A 127 -1.21 3.66 -4.64
CA ILE A 127 -1.25 4.50 -5.83
C ILE A 127 -2.10 3.79 -6.87
N ALA A 128 -3.21 4.40 -7.28
CA ALA A 128 -4.20 3.73 -8.10
C ALA A 128 -4.67 4.60 -9.27
N LYS A 129 -5.49 3.96 -10.11
CA LYS A 129 -6.25 4.58 -11.19
C LYS A 129 -7.60 3.86 -11.33
N HIS A 130 -8.53 4.49 -12.01
CA HIS A 130 -9.83 3.94 -12.36
C HIS A 130 -9.98 3.93 -13.88
#